data_AF-A0A2G5IRR5-F1
#
_entry.id   AF-A0A2G5IRR5-F1
#
_cell.length_a   1.000
_cell.length_b   1.000
_cell.length_c   1.000
_cell.angle_alpha   90.00
_cell.angle_beta   90.00
_cell.angle_gamma   90.00
#
_symmetry.space_group_name_H-M   'P 1'
#
loop_
_entity.id
_entity.type
_entity.pdbx_description
1 polymer ?
#
loop_
_entity_poly.entity_id
_entity_poly.type
_entity_poly.pdbx_seq_one_letter_code
_entity_poly.pdbx_strand_id
1 'polypeptide(L)'
;MMPQRSPDIDDAVLRVSSALPSNTSFGTAYVVDLEESTGIARLVTCAHVVRDVGGEHQLLVGDQPADVVKCGSPDGPDDLAVLQAVVAPGTRVLRVGSGAKSGRACRIVGYSELYGLAGAYRIQEFRGKLGAITSMELMGRRAGSWELELDEELPDGFSGSPVLDALTDEVIGTAAIALPGRTSGLAVTVQELARLWPDVKTITAAPYWHRGMEFIHVPGGEFPMGTTDRRARDLAEGRYRTEFMDETPRSVVHVNGCYVARFPVTYEQYARYLDDTGADVPYRGDSLSLPYSWDRADRRPPDGLRTHPVVLVSWRDALRYCQWLGARLPTEAEWEKAARGPHGLTWPWGQDWDPARCNTSESARGSSTAVELFSPSGDSPYGVSGMAGNVWEWCSSSYDPYPYDALDGREDPAGVGRRVVRGGAWPQDRHIARCATRHGVGQDNFGFTIGFRVVLSRLPGW
;
A
#
# COMPACT_ATOMS: atom_id res chain seq x y z
N MET A 1 -19.24 27.34 8.38
CA MET A 1 -17.77 27.38 8.23
C MET A 1 -17.44 26.43 7.08
N MET A 2 -17.11 26.98 5.92
CA MET A 2 -16.79 26.18 4.71
C MET A 2 -15.59 25.27 5.04
N PRO A 3 -15.61 23.96 4.70
CA PRO A 3 -14.39 23.17 4.78
C PRO A 3 -13.36 23.82 3.85
N GLN A 4 -12.19 24.16 4.41
CA GLN A 4 -11.09 24.75 3.67
C GLN A 4 -10.72 23.84 2.49
N ARG A 5 -10.51 24.43 1.30
CA ARG A 5 -9.93 23.75 0.13
C ARG A 5 -8.64 23.04 0.57
N SER A 6 -8.46 21.78 0.18
CA SER A 6 -7.14 21.12 0.26
C SER A 6 -6.23 21.80 -0.77
N PRO A 7 -5.17 22.54 -0.38
CA PRO A 7 -4.42 23.41 -1.28
C PRO A 7 -3.59 22.71 -2.38
N ASP A 8 -3.75 21.41 -2.60
CA ASP A 8 -2.64 20.52 -2.98
C ASP A 8 -2.98 19.58 -4.18
N ILE A 9 -4.17 19.70 -4.78
CA ILE A 9 -4.62 18.82 -5.89
C ILE A 9 -4.52 19.46 -7.27
N ASP A 10 -4.59 20.79 -7.33
CA ASP A 10 -4.59 21.52 -8.59
C ASP A 10 -3.29 21.29 -9.37
N ASP A 11 -2.18 21.11 -8.63
CA ASP A 11 -0.84 20.85 -9.17
C ASP A 11 -0.67 19.42 -9.74
N ALA A 12 -1.70 18.58 -9.68
CA ALA A 12 -1.66 17.21 -10.22
C ALA A 12 -2.58 17.01 -11.44
N VAL A 13 -3.41 18.01 -11.76
CA VAL A 13 -4.43 17.96 -12.80
C VAL A 13 -4.00 18.90 -13.93
N LEU A 14 -3.98 18.39 -15.16
CA LEU A 14 -3.51 19.13 -16.33
C LEU A 14 -4.56 19.08 -17.45
N ARG A 15 -4.61 20.16 -18.24
CA ARG A 15 -5.46 20.23 -19.43
C ARG A 15 -4.87 19.38 -20.55
N VAL A 16 -5.71 18.59 -21.21
CA VAL A 16 -5.39 17.94 -22.48
C VAL A 16 -6.04 18.72 -23.61
N SER A 17 -5.30 19.11 -24.63
CA SER A 17 -5.81 19.91 -25.76
C SER A 17 -5.16 19.54 -27.08
N SER A 18 -5.73 20.04 -28.18
CA SER A 18 -5.16 19.82 -29.52
C SER A 18 -3.97 20.74 -29.81
N ALA A 19 -2.97 20.21 -30.51
CA ALA A 19 -1.91 20.98 -31.16
C ALA A 19 -2.40 21.67 -32.45
N LEU A 20 -3.56 21.26 -32.99
CA LEU A 20 -4.17 21.88 -34.18
C LEU A 20 -4.98 23.11 -33.76
N PRO A 21 -4.64 24.33 -34.25
CA PRO A 21 -5.37 25.55 -33.87
C PRO A 21 -6.85 25.54 -34.25
N SER A 22 -7.25 24.72 -35.23
CA SER A 22 -8.63 24.56 -35.67
C SER A 22 -9.47 23.65 -34.78
N ASN A 23 -8.84 22.88 -33.89
CA ASN A 23 -9.55 21.95 -32.99
C ASN A 23 -9.57 22.54 -31.58
N THR A 24 -10.75 22.94 -31.12
CA THR A 24 -10.96 23.54 -29.80
C THR A 24 -11.35 22.52 -28.73
N SER A 25 -11.41 21.23 -29.07
CA SER A 25 -11.67 20.17 -28.10
C SER A 25 -10.58 20.13 -27.03
N PHE A 26 -11.00 19.85 -25.81
CA PHE A 26 -10.10 19.67 -24.68
C PHE A 26 -10.71 18.70 -23.66
N GLY A 27 -9.86 18.21 -22.77
CA GLY A 27 -10.27 17.40 -21.63
C GLY A 27 -9.31 17.59 -20.47
N THR A 28 -9.42 16.70 -19.49
CA THR A 28 -8.59 16.69 -18.30
C THR A 28 -7.75 15.43 -18.25
N ALA A 29 -6.53 15.55 -17.75
CA ALA A 29 -5.71 14.43 -17.33
C ALA A 29 -5.16 14.69 -15.93
N TYR A 30 -4.70 13.63 -15.27
CA TYR A 30 -4.05 13.74 -13.97
C TYR A 30 -2.83 12.84 -13.88
N VAL A 31 -1.84 13.28 -13.11
CA VAL A 31 -0.54 12.61 -12.99
C VAL A 31 -0.64 11.45 -12.01
N VAL A 32 -0.19 10.27 -12.45
CA VAL A 32 -0.17 9.03 -11.64
C VAL A 32 1.23 8.48 -11.40
N ASP A 33 2.23 8.96 -12.15
CA ASP A 33 3.66 8.67 -11.94
C ASP A 33 4.51 9.82 -12.50
N LEU A 34 5.64 10.10 -11.88
CA LEU A 34 6.55 11.20 -12.24
C LEU A 34 8.00 10.80 -11.97
N GLU A 35 8.84 10.88 -13.01
CA GLU A 35 10.29 10.76 -12.88
C GLU A 35 10.89 12.15 -12.58
N GLU A 36 11.19 12.42 -11.30
CA GLU A 36 11.65 13.74 -10.86
C GLU A 36 12.94 14.23 -11.54
N SER A 37 13.84 13.32 -11.92
CA SER A 37 15.11 13.67 -12.59
C SER A 37 14.93 14.21 -14.00
N THR A 38 13.87 13.79 -14.68
CA THR A 38 13.62 14.12 -16.09
C THR A 38 12.40 15.03 -16.27
N GLY A 39 11.53 15.11 -15.27
CA GLY A 39 10.23 15.77 -15.36
C GLY A 39 9.23 15.02 -16.24
N ILE A 40 9.54 13.78 -16.64
CA ILE A 40 8.65 12.96 -17.46
C ILE A 40 7.57 12.38 -16.55
N ALA A 41 6.33 12.77 -16.82
CA ALA A 41 5.15 12.30 -16.13
C ALA A 41 4.33 11.33 -16.97
N ARG A 42 3.62 10.47 -16.27
CA ARG A 42 2.59 9.59 -16.81
C ARG A 42 1.24 10.05 -16.32
N LEU A 43 0.32 10.25 -17.26
CA LEU A 43 -0.98 10.84 -16.99
C LEU A 43 -2.10 9.92 -17.45
N VAL A 44 -3.22 9.96 -16.74
CA VAL A 44 -4.44 9.23 -17.10
C VAL A 44 -5.50 10.21 -17.58
N THR A 45 -6.17 9.85 -18.67
CA THR A 45 -7.35 10.53 -19.21
C THR A 45 -8.30 9.50 -19.85
N CYS A 46 -9.39 9.93 -20.49
CA CYS A 46 -10.26 9.05 -21.27
C CYS A 46 -9.72 8.84 -22.69
N ALA A 47 -9.96 7.68 -23.28
CA ALA A 47 -9.53 7.38 -24.65
C ALA A 47 -10.28 8.25 -25.67
N HIS A 48 -11.55 8.58 -25.42
CA HIS A 48 -12.28 9.51 -26.27
C HIS A 48 -11.69 10.93 -26.26
N VAL A 49 -11.07 11.38 -25.15
CA VAL A 49 -10.40 12.69 -25.11
C VAL A 49 -9.25 12.72 -26.12
N VAL A 50 -8.46 11.65 -26.20
CA VAL A 50 -7.38 11.51 -27.20
C VAL A 50 -7.91 11.60 -28.63
N ARG A 51 -9.05 10.95 -28.91
CA ARG A 51 -9.72 11.05 -30.21
C ARG A 51 -10.18 12.47 -30.49
N ASP A 52 -10.88 13.08 -29.55
CA ASP A 52 -11.59 14.35 -29.74
C ASP A 52 -10.62 15.53 -29.93
N VAL A 53 -9.43 15.48 -29.30
CA VAL A 53 -8.35 16.47 -29.50
C VAL A 53 -7.51 16.23 -30.78
N GLY A 54 -7.88 15.25 -31.61
CA GLY A 54 -7.28 15.05 -32.94
C GLY A 54 -6.33 13.87 -33.06
N GLY A 55 -6.26 12.99 -32.05
CA GLY A 55 -5.50 11.74 -32.08
C GLY A 55 -4.09 11.83 -31.52
N GLU A 56 -3.40 10.70 -31.51
CA GLU A 56 -2.15 10.45 -30.77
C GLU A 56 -0.99 11.39 -31.14
N HIS A 57 -1.03 12.02 -32.30
CA HIS A 57 0.03 12.91 -32.81
C HIS A 57 -0.28 14.41 -32.66
N GLN A 58 -1.42 14.75 -32.07
CA GLN A 58 -1.91 16.13 -31.95
C GLN A 58 -2.16 16.52 -30.49
N LEU A 59 -1.56 15.82 -29.53
CA LEU A 59 -1.82 16.00 -28.10
C LEU A 59 -0.88 17.01 -27.47
N LEU A 60 -1.48 17.93 -26.70
CA LEU A 60 -0.80 18.76 -25.73
C LEU A 60 -1.30 18.43 -24.32
N VAL A 61 -0.39 18.33 -23.37
CA VAL A 61 -0.67 18.33 -21.93
C VAL A 61 -0.13 19.64 -21.36
N GLY A 62 -1.04 20.50 -20.88
CA GLY A 62 -0.74 21.91 -20.64
C GLY A 62 -0.37 22.60 -21.96
N ASP A 63 0.90 22.97 -22.08
CA ASP A 63 1.49 23.56 -23.29
C ASP A 63 2.62 22.68 -23.89
N GLN A 64 2.79 21.45 -23.38
CA GLN A 64 3.84 20.53 -23.83
C GLN A 64 3.27 19.42 -24.72
N PRO A 65 3.99 18.98 -25.76
CA PRO A 65 3.63 17.78 -26.52
C PRO A 65 3.54 16.55 -25.61
N ALA A 66 2.59 15.67 -25.91
CA ALA A 66 2.40 14.43 -25.18
C ALA A 66 2.30 13.24 -26.12
N ASP A 67 2.88 12.11 -25.71
CA ASP A 67 2.81 10.84 -26.41
C ASP A 67 1.75 9.94 -25.77
N VAL A 68 1.05 9.15 -26.59
CA VAL A 68 0.16 8.09 -26.09
C VAL A 68 0.98 6.85 -25.82
N VAL A 69 1.08 6.46 -24.54
CA VAL A 69 1.75 5.22 -24.13
C VAL A 69 0.83 4.03 -24.38
N LYS A 70 -0.44 4.20 -24.02
CA LYS A 70 -1.45 3.16 -24.13
C LYS A 70 -2.84 3.79 -24.24
N CYS A 71 -3.66 3.29 -25.14
CA CYS A 71 -5.02 3.75 -25.32
C CYS A 71 -5.96 2.55 -25.40
N GLY A 72 -7.05 2.58 -24.63
CA GLY A 72 -8.15 1.65 -24.80
C GLY A 72 -9.09 2.09 -25.91
N SER A 73 -10.28 1.50 -25.97
CA SER A 73 -11.26 1.83 -26.99
C SER A 73 -12.09 3.07 -26.59
N PRO A 74 -12.09 4.17 -27.38
CA PRO A 74 -12.82 5.40 -27.04
C PRO A 74 -14.35 5.22 -27.01
N ASP A 75 -14.86 4.22 -27.72
CA ASP A 75 -16.27 3.83 -27.71
C ASP A 75 -16.47 2.48 -26.99
N GLY A 76 -15.44 2.00 -26.30
CA GLY A 76 -15.44 0.69 -25.63
C GLY A 76 -15.54 0.78 -24.12
N PRO A 77 -15.63 -0.38 -23.45
CA PRO A 77 -15.71 -0.43 -21.99
C PRO A 77 -14.41 0.03 -21.29
N ASP A 78 -13.28 0.01 -22.01
CA ASP A 78 -11.96 0.44 -21.56
C ASP A 78 -11.62 1.87 -22.05
N ASP A 79 -12.52 2.82 -21.85
CA ASP A 79 -12.36 4.23 -22.26
C ASP A 79 -11.36 5.00 -21.35
N LEU A 80 -10.11 4.52 -21.36
CA LEU A 80 -8.98 5.09 -20.65
C LEU A 80 -7.79 5.21 -21.60
N ALA A 81 -7.02 6.26 -21.43
CA ALA A 81 -5.76 6.47 -22.11
C ALA A 81 -4.69 6.92 -21.12
N VAL A 82 -3.48 6.54 -21.45
CA VAL A 82 -2.27 6.85 -20.74
C VAL A 82 -1.39 7.69 -21.63
N LEU A 83 -1.05 8.86 -21.13
CA LEU A 83 -0.16 9.81 -21.80
C LEU A 83 1.19 9.89 -21.10
N GLN A 84 2.21 10.28 -21.85
CA GLN A 84 3.51 10.67 -21.33
C GLN A 84 3.82 12.09 -21.79
N ALA A 85 4.18 12.96 -20.85
CA ALA A 85 4.51 14.35 -21.15
C ALA A 85 5.53 14.88 -20.14
N VAL A 86 6.28 15.91 -20.54
CA VAL A 86 7.12 16.66 -19.60
C VAL A 86 6.24 17.65 -18.84
N VAL A 87 6.33 17.65 -17.52
CA VAL A 87 5.53 18.52 -16.64
C VAL A 87 6.40 19.52 -15.89
N ALA A 88 5.78 20.56 -15.35
CA ALA A 88 6.48 21.60 -14.61
C ALA A 88 7.02 21.08 -13.25
N PRO A 89 8.14 21.62 -12.74
CA PRO A 89 8.60 21.35 -11.38
C PRO A 89 7.51 21.66 -10.34
N GLY A 90 7.36 20.77 -9.35
CA GLY A 90 6.31 20.89 -8.33
C GLY A 90 4.98 20.23 -8.72
N THR A 91 4.85 19.71 -9.95
CA THR A 91 3.70 18.88 -10.34
C THR A 91 3.60 17.67 -9.41
N ARG A 92 2.40 17.39 -8.89
CA ARG A 92 2.17 16.34 -7.90
C ARG A 92 1.62 15.07 -8.54
N VAL A 93 1.87 13.95 -7.88
CA VAL A 93 1.33 12.64 -8.26
C VAL A 93 0.10 12.33 -7.43
N LEU A 94 -1.02 12.02 -8.08
CA LEU A 94 -2.22 11.54 -7.40
C LEU A 94 -2.10 10.06 -7.06
N ARG A 95 -2.52 9.71 -5.84
CA ARG A 95 -2.60 8.33 -5.39
C ARG A 95 -3.85 7.68 -5.94
N VAL A 96 -3.73 6.51 -6.54
CA VAL A 96 -4.87 5.70 -7.00
C VAL A 96 -5.23 4.69 -5.91
N GLY A 97 -6.48 4.71 -5.46
CA GLY A 97 -6.97 3.89 -4.35
C GLY A 97 -7.45 2.50 -4.79
N SER A 98 -7.65 1.59 -3.83
CA SER A 98 -8.09 0.21 -4.07
C SER A 98 -9.60 0.05 -4.36
N GLY A 99 -10.30 1.15 -4.67
CA GLY A 99 -11.75 1.23 -4.82
C GLY A 99 -12.47 1.74 -3.56
N ALA A 100 -13.63 2.38 -3.75
CA ALA A 100 -14.48 2.93 -2.68
C ALA A 100 -15.77 2.12 -2.50
N LYS A 101 -16.62 2.52 -1.54
CA LYS A 101 -17.95 1.92 -1.31
C LYS A 101 -19.05 2.85 -1.81
N SER A 102 -20.16 2.26 -2.25
CA SER A 102 -21.38 3.03 -2.56
C SER A 102 -21.82 3.90 -1.38
N GLY A 103 -22.35 5.08 -1.67
CA GLY A 103 -22.75 6.11 -0.72
C GLY A 103 -21.61 6.99 -0.19
N ARG A 104 -20.34 6.70 -0.53
CA ARG A 104 -19.19 7.56 -0.16
C ARG A 104 -19.25 8.89 -0.89
N ALA A 105 -18.92 9.96 -0.17
CA ALA A 105 -18.71 11.27 -0.78
C ALA A 105 -17.47 11.25 -1.67
N CYS A 106 -17.58 11.86 -2.85
CA CYS A 106 -16.48 12.00 -3.79
C CYS A 106 -16.31 13.46 -4.23
N ARG A 107 -15.11 13.76 -4.73
CA ARG A 107 -14.75 15.03 -5.36
C ARG A 107 -14.27 14.76 -6.77
N ILE A 108 -14.57 15.65 -7.70
CA ILE A 108 -14.10 15.57 -9.09
C ILE A 108 -13.41 16.89 -9.39
N VAL A 109 -12.15 16.84 -9.77
CA VAL A 109 -11.34 18.03 -10.02
C VAL A 109 -10.92 18.03 -11.47
N GLY A 110 -11.25 19.07 -12.22
CA GLY A 110 -11.02 19.10 -13.66
C GLY A 110 -10.99 20.49 -14.26
N TYR A 111 -10.57 20.57 -15.51
CA TYR A 111 -10.56 21.81 -16.27
C TYR A 111 -11.92 22.09 -16.89
N SER A 112 -12.34 23.35 -16.80
CA SER A 112 -13.48 23.87 -17.55
C SER A 112 -13.09 25.15 -18.28
N GLU A 113 -13.81 25.47 -19.35
CA GLU A 113 -13.74 26.79 -19.97
C GLU A 113 -14.46 27.83 -19.08
N LEU A 114 -13.94 29.05 -19.05
CA LEU A 114 -14.55 30.18 -18.35
C LEU A 114 -15.70 30.74 -19.18
N TYR A 115 -16.89 30.78 -18.59
CA TYR A 115 -18.09 31.29 -19.25
C TYR A 115 -17.87 32.70 -19.83
N GLY A 116 -18.05 32.84 -21.15
CA GLY A 116 -17.93 34.11 -21.86
C GLY A 116 -16.51 34.54 -22.27
N LEU A 117 -15.49 33.71 -22.03
CA LEU A 117 -14.09 33.99 -22.40
C LEU A 117 -13.49 32.79 -23.15
N ALA A 118 -13.73 32.74 -24.46
CA ALA A 118 -13.23 31.67 -25.32
C ALA A 118 -11.70 31.49 -25.17
N GLY A 119 -11.25 30.27 -24.90
CA GLY A 119 -9.83 29.92 -24.72
C GLY A 119 -9.25 30.26 -23.35
N ALA A 120 -10.05 30.74 -22.39
CA ALA A 120 -9.65 30.89 -20.99
C ALA A 120 -10.18 29.73 -20.16
N TYR A 121 -9.29 29.04 -19.44
CA TYR A 121 -9.63 27.85 -18.67
C TYR A 121 -9.34 28.02 -17.19
N ARG A 122 -10.06 27.28 -16.34
CA ARG A 122 -9.76 27.17 -14.91
C ARG A 122 -9.98 25.76 -14.42
N ILE A 123 -9.25 25.40 -13.37
CA ILE A 123 -9.54 24.21 -12.60
C ILE A 123 -10.73 24.47 -11.67
N GLN A 124 -11.62 23.48 -11.57
CA GLN A 124 -12.77 23.51 -10.68
C GLN A 124 -12.91 22.17 -9.96
N GLU A 125 -13.51 22.22 -8.77
CA GLU A 125 -13.89 21.04 -8.00
C GLU A 125 -15.41 20.95 -7.93
N PHE A 126 -15.93 19.75 -8.20
CA PHE A 126 -17.31 19.36 -8.01
C PHE A 126 -17.41 18.26 -6.97
N ARG A 127 -18.59 18.13 -6.36
CA ARG A 127 -18.86 17.18 -5.29
C ARG A 127 -20.03 16.27 -5.66
N GLY A 128 -20.03 15.11 -5.04
CA GLY A 128 -21.09 14.13 -5.22
C GLY A 128 -20.91 12.92 -4.31
N LYS A 129 -21.57 11.84 -4.67
CA LYS A 129 -21.49 10.53 -4.04
C LYS A 129 -21.35 9.44 -5.08
N LEU A 130 -20.73 8.36 -4.65
CA LEU A 130 -20.66 7.13 -5.44
C LEU A 130 -21.97 6.37 -5.34
N GLY A 131 -22.59 6.08 -6.48
CA GLY A 131 -23.70 5.15 -6.62
C GLY A 131 -23.22 3.70 -6.57
N ALA A 132 -23.92 2.80 -7.24
CA ALA A 132 -23.50 1.40 -7.34
C ALA A 132 -22.33 1.24 -8.32
N ILE A 133 -21.50 0.20 -8.12
CA ILE A 133 -20.64 -0.28 -9.20
C ILE A 133 -21.56 -0.96 -10.22
N THR A 134 -21.53 -0.47 -11.44
CA THR A 134 -22.23 -1.06 -12.57
C THR A 134 -21.22 -1.57 -13.60
N SER A 135 -21.71 -2.15 -14.70
CA SER A 135 -20.88 -2.56 -15.82
C SER A 135 -21.34 -1.89 -17.09
N MET A 136 -20.42 -1.23 -17.80
CA MET A 136 -20.67 -0.85 -19.20
C MET A 136 -20.56 -2.11 -20.06
N GLU A 137 -21.68 -2.57 -20.62
CA GLU A 137 -21.73 -3.65 -21.61
C GLU A 137 -21.75 -3.06 -23.02
N LEU A 138 -20.66 -3.24 -23.77
CA LEU A 138 -20.65 -3.06 -25.21
C LEU A 138 -19.95 -4.25 -25.87
N MET A 139 -20.63 -4.87 -26.84
CA MET A 139 -20.11 -5.98 -27.67
C MET A 139 -19.53 -7.17 -26.88
N GLY A 140 -20.17 -7.56 -25.77
CA GLY A 140 -19.83 -8.77 -25.02
C GLY A 140 -18.67 -8.64 -24.03
N ARG A 141 -18.17 -7.42 -23.78
CA ARG A 141 -17.19 -7.12 -22.72
C ARG A 141 -17.78 -6.20 -21.67
N ARG A 142 -17.43 -6.43 -20.39
CA ARG A 142 -17.81 -5.62 -19.22
C ARG A 142 -16.58 -4.95 -18.63
N ALA A 143 -16.62 -3.64 -18.43
CA ALA A 143 -15.70 -2.91 -17.55
C ALA A 143 -16.46 -2.36 -16.34
N GLY A 144 -15.79 -2.33 -15.19
CA GLY A 144 -16.36 -1.75 -13.98
C GLY A 144 -16.46 -0.24 -14.10
N SER A 145 -17.65 0.31 -13.82
CA SER A 145 -17.88 1.75 -13.71
C SER A 145 -18.60 2.10 -12.40
N TRP A 146 -18.26 3.25 -11.84
CA TRP A 146 -19.02 3.86 -10.75
C TRP A 146 -20.13 4.74 -11.33
N GLU A 147 -21.35 4.52 -10.85
CA GLU A 147 -22.37 5.56 -10.93
C GLU A 147 -21.97 6.73 -10.04
N LEU A 148 -22.17 7.94 -10.54
CA LEU A 148 -21.92 9.17 -9.80
C LEU A 148 -23.24 9.89 -9.60
N GLU A 149 -23.54 10.24 -8.35
CA GLU A 149 -24.62 11.14 -7.97
C GLU A 149 -23.99 12.49 -7.63
N LEU A 150 -24.11 13.46 -8.54
CA LEU A 150 -23.42 14.73 -8.44
C LEU A 150 -24.33 15.78 -7.78
N ASP A 151 -23.72 16.72 -7.06
CA ASP A 151 -24.46 17.84 -6.47
C ASP A 151 -24.90 18.84 -7.57
N GLU A 152 -24.15 18.89 -8.67
CA GLU A 152 -24.32 19.82 -9.79
C GLU A 152 -24.04 19.11 -11.13
N GLU A 153 -24.44 19.72 -12.25
CA GLU A 153 -24.05 19.24 -13.58
C GLU A 153 -22.57 19.55 -13.84
N LEU A 154 -21.82 18.55 -14.33
CA LEU A 154 -20.42 18.75 -14.72
C LEU A 154 -20.35 19.50 -16.05
N PRO A 155 -19.54 20.57 -16.14
CA PRO A 155 -19.33 21.26 -17.41
C PRO A 155 -18.47 20.44 -18.36
N ASP A 156 -18.48 20.82 -19.63
CA ASP A 156 -17.57 20.28 -20.65
C ASP A 156 -16.11 20.45 -20.21
N GLY A 157 -15.28 19.45 -20.56
CA GLY A 157 -13.85 19.41 -20.22
C GLY A 157 -13.49 18.51 -19.03
N PHE A 158 -14.48 18.05 -18.28
CA PHE A 158 -14.27 17.15 -17.14
C PHE A 158 -14.02 15.69 -17.53
N SER A 159 -14.19 15.32 -18.80
CA SER A 159 -13.78 13.99 -19.27
C SER A 159 -12.29 13.75 -19.00
N GLY A 160 -11.98 12.59 -18.42
CA GLY A 160 -10.64 12.24 -17.97
C GLY A 160 -10.27 12.77 -16.57
N SER A 161 -11.17 13.50 -15.89
CA SER A 161 -10.89 14.02 -14.54
C SER A 161 -10.79 12.91 -13.50
N PRO A 162 -9.92 13.05 -12.50
CA PRO A 162 -9.88 12.14 -11.36
C PRO A 162 -11.16 12.29 -10.52
N VAL A 163 -11.78 11.16 -10.20
CA VAL A 163 -12.80 11.06 -9.15
C VAL A 163 -12.11 10.57 -7.89
N LEU A 164 -12.21 11.34 -6.82
CA LEU A 164 -11.46 11.18 -5.57
C LEU A 164 -12.41 10.79 -4.44
N ASP A 165 -12.01 9.85 -3.57
CA ASP A 165 -12.70 9.66 -2.30
C ASP A 165 -12.46 10.89 -1.42
N ALA A 166 -13.55 11.51 -0.94
CA ALA A 166 -13.46 12.77 -0.19
C ALA A 166 -12.78 12.65 1.19
N LEU A 167 -12.58 11.43 1.69
CA LEU A 167 -11.88 11.17 2.95
C LEU A 167 -10.39 10.88 2.74
N THR A 168 -10.03 10.14 1.68
CA THR A 168 -8.65 9.66 1.49
C THR A 168 -7.86 10.46 0.45
N ASP A 169 -8.54 11.27 -0.36
CA ASP A 169 -7.98 11.96 -1.53
C ASP A 169 -7.37 11.01 -2.57
N GLU A 170 -7.70 9.72 -2.50
CA GLU A 170 -7.27 8.73 -3.47
C GLU A 170 -8.22 8.72 -4.68
N VAL A 171 -7.66 8.57 -5.87
CA VAL A 171 -8.39 8.41 -7.12
C VAL A 171 -9.04 7.04 -7.13
N ILE A 172 -10.36 7.02 -7.28
CA ILE A 172 -11.20 5.81 -7.27
C ILE A 172 -11.86 5.55 -8.64
N GLY A 173 -11.81 6.53 -9.53
CA GLY A 173 -12.25 6.41 -10.91
C GLY A 173 -11.79 7.58 -11.77
N THR A 174 -12.02 7.47 -13.06
CA THR A 174 -11.81 8.52 -14.07
C THR A 174 -13.15 8.88 -14.67
N ALA A 175 -13.57 10.14 -14.59
CA ALA A 175 -14.85 10.60 -15.12
C ALA A 175 -14.89 10.44 -16.64
N ALA A 176 -15.87 9.68 -17.16
CA ALA A 176 -15.95 9.32 -18.58
C ALA A 176 -17.20 9.87 -19.28
N ILE A 177 -18.34 9.96 -18.60
CA ILE A 177 -19.58 10.45 -19.21
C ILE A 177 -20.28 11.44 -18.27
N ALA A 178 -20.45 12.67 -18.78
CA ALA A 178 -21.48 13.60 -18.36
C ALA A 178 -22.71 13.35 -19.23
N LEU A 179 -23.84 12.93 -18.66
CA LEU A 179 -25.11 12.91 -19.38
C LEU A 179 -25.67 14.33 -19.37
N PRO A 180 -25.84 15.01 -20.52
CA PRO A 180 -26.32 16.39 -20.55
C PRO A 180 -27.68 16.53 -19.84
N GLY A 181 -27.80 17.53 -18.96
CA GLY A 181 -29.01 17.81 -18.20
C GLY A 181 -29.30 16.85 -17.04
N ARG A 182 -28.31 16.08 -16.58
CA ARG A 182 -28.45 15.19 -15.41
C ARG A 182 -27.34 15.43 -14.39
N THR A 183 -27.71 15.43 -13.12
CA THR A 183 -26.78 15.38 -11.97
C THR A 183 -26.27 13.95 -11.73
N SER A 184 -26.13 13.16 -12.79
CA SER A 184 -25.69 11.76 -12.72
C SER A 184 -24.67 11.49 -13.82
N GLY A 185 -23.59 10.79 -13.48
CA GLY A 185 -22.51 10.48 -14.43
C GLY A 185 -21.94 9.08 -14.24
N LEU A 186 -20.91 8.78 -15.02
CA LEU A 186 -20.14 7.55 -14.91
C LEU A 186 -18.65 7.86 -14.78
N ALA A 187 -17.99 7.13 -13.88
CA ALA A 187 -16.54 7.05 -13.84
C ALA A 187 -16.07 5.63 -14.11
N VAL A 188 -15.13 5.47 -15.05
CA VAL A 188 -14.44 4.19 -15.25
C VAL A 188 -13.62 3.90 -13.99
N THR A 189 -13.75 2.69 -13.46
CA THR A 189 -13.07 2.33 -12.21
C THR A 189 -11.56 2.27 -12.40
N VAL A 190 -10.78 2.67 -11.39
CA VAL A 190 -9.32 2.61 -11.45
C VAL A 190 -8.77 1.17 -11.58
N GLN A 191 -9.57 0.15 -11.25
CA GLN A 191 -9.22 -1.25 -11.51
C GLN A 191 -9.04 -1.56 -13.01
N GLU A 192 -9.70 -0.81 -13.90
CA GLU A 192 -9.52 -0.97 -15.35
C GLU A 192 -8.17 -0.41 -15.82
N LEU A 193 -7.60 0.57 -15.10
CA LEU A 193 -6.27 1.12 -15.41
C LEU A 193 -5.19 0.02 -15.34
N ALA A 194 -5.23 -0.84 -14.31
CA ALA A 194 -4.29 -1.94 -14.16
C ALA A 194 -4.41 -2.99 -15.29
N ARG A 195 -5.58 -3.11 -15.93
CA ARG A 195 -5.77 -4.02 -17.08
C ARG A 195 -5.21 -3.41 -18.36
N LEU A 196 -5.47 -2.12 -18.57
CA LEU A 196 -4.98 -1.40 -19.75
C LEU A 196 -3.45 -1.27 -19.70
N TRP A 197 -2.92 -1.02 -18.50
CA TRP A 197 -1.51 -0.76 -18.27
C TRP A 197 -0.98 -1.57 -17.07
N PRO A 198 -0.61 -2.86 -17.29
CA PRO A 198 -0.14 -3.75 -16.23
C PRO A 198 1.19 -3.33 -15.59
N ASP A 199 2.00 -2.54 -16.31
CA ASP A 199 3.26 -1.98 -15.85
C ASP A 199 3.09 -0.69 -15.05
N VAL A 200 1.86 -0.15 -14.94
CA VAL A 200 1.51 0.62 -13.75
C VAL A 200 1.71 -0.37 -12.63
N LYS A 201 2.86 -0.31 -11.96
CA LYS A 201 3.00 -0.83 -10.60
C LYS A 201 1.71 -0.45 -9.94
N THR A 202 0.84 -1.44 -9.69
CA THR A 202 -0.40 -1.27 -8.94
C THR A 202 -0.10 -0.22 -7.91
N ILE A 203 -0.79 0.93 -7.94
CA ILE A 203 -0.49 2.08 -7.08
C ILE A 203 -0.90 1.69 -5.64
N THR A 204 -0.22 0.70 -5.08
CA THR A 204 0.27 0.75 -3.71
C THR A 204 1.11 2.01 -3.68
N ALA A 205 0.66 3.00 -2.91
CA ALA A 205 1.29 4.30 -2.73
C ALA A 205 2.81 4.24 -2.94
N ALA A 206 3.37 5.17 -3.73
CA ALA A 206 4.81 5.35 -3.81
C ALA A 206 5.42 5.22 -2.40
N PRO A 207 6.48 4.43 -2.25
CA PRO A 207 6.98 4.08 -0.93
C PRO A 207 7.30 5.35 -0.15
N TYR A 208 6.77 5.44 1.06
CA TYR A 208 7.09 6.54 1.95
C TYR A 208 8.45 6.29 2.58
N TRP A 209 9.37 7.24 2.46
CA TRP A 209 10.70 7.14 3.06
C TRP A 209 10.76 7.94 4.35
N HIS A 210 11.17 7.29 5.43
CA HIS A 210 11.42 7.95 6.71
C HIS A 210 12.70 7.44 7.34
N ARG A 211 13.64 8.37 7.60
CA ARG A 211 14.97 8.08 8.17
C ARG A 211 15.72 6.93 7.47
N GLY A 212 15.57 6.84 6.15
CA GLY A 212 16.22 5.82 5.32
C GLY A 212 15.56 4.44 5.40
N MET A 213 14.30 4.38 5.81
CA MET A 213 13.46 3.18 5.76
C MET A 213 12.33 3.38 4.75
N GLU A 214 12.06 2.36 3.96
CA GLU A 214 10.94 2.32 3.01
C GLU A 214 9.67 1.81 3.70
N PHE A 215 8.55 2.50 3.53
CA PHE A 215 7.25 2.14 4.07
C PHE A 215 6.19 1.97 2.99
N ILE A 216 5.39 0.93 3.13
CA ILE A 216 4.35 0.50 2.21
C ILE A 216 2.98 0.78 2.84
N HIS A 217 2.09 1.45 2.11
CA HIS A 217 0.73 1.67 2.58
C HIS A 217 -0.08 0.36 2.54
N VAL A 218 -0.57 -0.06 3.70
CA VAL A 218 -1.56 -1.14 3.82
C VAL A 218 -2.91 -0.49 4.09
N PRO A 219 -3.87 -0.57 3.15
CA PRO A 219 -5.13 0.15 3.25
C PRO A 219 -5.97 -0.36 4.42
N GLY A 220 -6.81 0.53 4.95
CA GLY A 220 -7.80 0.17 5.97
C GLY A 220 -8.86 -0.77 5.43
N GLY A 221 -9.61 -1.43 6.32
CA GLY A 221 -10.71 -2.32 5.95
C GLY A 221 -10.63 -3.70 6.59
N GLU A 222 -11.60 -4.53 6.21
CA GLU A 222 -11.81 -5.88 6.75
C GLU A 222 -10.90 -6.90 6.06
N PHE A 223 -10.48 -7.90 6.82
CA PHE A 223 -9.80 -9.08 6.30
C PHE A 223 -10.10 -10.31 7.17
N PRO A 224 -9.99 -11.53 6.63
CA PRO A 224 -10.12 -12.75 7.42
C PRO A 224 -8.85 -13.00 8.25
N MET A 225 -8.94 -12.84 9.57
CA MET A 225 -7.85 -13.06 10.52
C MET A 225 -7.93 -14.46 11.14
N GLY A 226 -6.79 -15.15 11.22
CA GLY A 226 -6.66 -16.50 11.78
C GLY A 226 -6.92 -17.64 10.81
N THR A 227 -7.02 -18.83 11.38
CA THR A 227 -7.18 -20.11 10.67
C THR A 227 -8.55 -20.72 11.01
N THR A 228 -9.19 -21.37 10.03
CA THR A 228 -10.48 -22.03 10.28
C THR A 228 -10.27 -23.28 11.13
N ASP A 229 -11.25 -23.66 11.95
CA ASP A 229 -11.16 -24.87 12.79
C ASP A 229 -10.97 -26.15 11.97
N ARG A 230 -11.48 -26.18 10.74
CA ARG A 230 -11.19 -27.27 9.80
C ARG A 230 -9.73 -27.29 9.39
N ARG A 231 -9.20 -26.16 8.92
CA ARG A 231 -7.81 -26.08 8.44
C ARG A 231 -6.81 -26.30 9.57
N ALA A 232 -7.08 -25.80 10.78
CA ALA A 232 -6.24 -26.06 11.95
C ALA A 232 -6.17 -27.56 12.27
N ARG A 233 -7.30 -28.28 12.18
CA ARG A 233 -7.31 -29.74 12.32
C ARG A 233 -6.54 -30.45 11.21
N ASP A 234 -6.72 -30.03 9.95
CA ASP A 234 -5.97 -30.60 8.82
C ASP A 234 -4.44 -30.38 8.97
N LEU A 235 -4.03 -29.23 9.53
CA LEU A 235 -2.62 -28.92 9.82
C LEU A 235 -2.09 -29.68 11.04
N ALA A 236 -2.96 -30.04 11.98
CA ALA A 236 -2.61 -30.74 13.21
C ALA A 236 -2.20 -32.22 12.99
N GLU A 237 -2.26 -32.72 11.76
CA GLU A 237 -1.71 -34.03 11.38
C GLU A 237 -0.18 -33.96 11.26
N GLY A 238 0.54 -33.84 12.39
CA GLY A 238 2.02 -33.77 12.40
C GLY A 238 2.64 -33.31 13.73
N ARG A 239 3.92 -32.89 13.69
CA ARG A 239 4.71 -32.49 14.89
C ARG A 239 4.18 -31.25 15.62
N TYR A 240 3.33 -30.43 14.99
CA TYR A 240 2.92 -29.10 15.46
C TYR A 240 1.47 -29.05 15.97
N ARG A 241 0.97 -30.17 16.51
CA ARG A 241 -0.45 -30.43 16.75
C ARG A 241 -1.20 -29.36 17.57
N THR A 242 -0.51 -28.64 18.46
CA THR A 242 -1.11 -27.61 19.34
C THR A 242 -0.95 -26.18 18.82
N GLU A 243 0.04 -25.93 17.96
CA GLU A 243 0.41 -24.56 17.57
C GLU A 243 -0.63 -23.90 16.67
N PHE A 244 -1.41 -24.70 15.93
CA PHE A 244 -2.42 -24.19 15.00
C PHE A 244 -3.78 -23.93 15.64
N MET A 245 -4.01 -24.42 16.86
CA MET A 245 -5.28 -24.21 17.57
C MET A 245 -5.39 -22.79 18.13
N ASP A 246 -4.27 -22.17 18.49
CA ASP A 246 -4.24 -20.79 19.00
C ASP A 246 -4.52 -19.75 17.90
N GLU A 247 -4.61 -20.19 16.63
CA GLU A 247 -4.99 -19.40 15.46
C GLU A 247 -6.50 -19.42 15.18
N THR A 248 -7.29 -20.17 15.94
CA THR A 248 -8.75 -20.33 15.74
C THR A 248 -9.57 -19.65 16.85
N PRO A 249 -10.81 -19.22 16.57
CA PRO A 249 -11.49 -19.27 15.27
C PRO A 249 -11.06 -18.15 14.32
N ARG A 250 -11.12 -18.43 13.02
CA ARG A 250 -11.02 -17.38 11.99
C ARG A 250 -12.20 -16.42 12.12
N SER A 251 -11.91 -15.14 12.17
CA SER A 251 -12.91 -14.07 12.27
C SER A 251 -12.63 -12.97 11.24
N VAL A 252 -13.62 -12.14 10.95
CA VAL A 252 -13.43 -10.93 10.13
C VAL A 252 -13.03 -9.81 11.07
N VAL A 253 -11.86 -9.22 10.83
CA VAL A 253 -11.32 -8.12 11.65
C VAL A 253 -11.16 -6.88 10.79
N HIS A 254 -11.60 -5.74 11.31
CA HIS A 254 -11.35 -4.45 10.70
C HIS A 254 -10.03 -3.87 11.21
N VAL A 255 -9.19 -3.39 10.29
CA VAL A 255 -7.91 -2.74 10.60
C VAL A 255 -7.88 -1.37 9.95
N ASN A 256 -7.40 -0.36 10.66
CA ASN A 256 -7.20 0.97 10.11
C ASN A 256 -6.04 0.96 9.10
N GLY A 257 -6.05 1.89 8.13
CA GLY A 257 -4.92 2.04 7.22
C GLY A 257 -3.65 2.44 7.98
N CYS A 258 -2.50 1.90 7.57
CA CYS A 258 -1.21 2.25 8.13
C CYS A 258 -0.09 2.09 7.10
N TYR A 259 1.09 2.62 7.42
CA TYR A 259 2.29 2.44 6.63
C TYR A 259 3.19 1.43 7.33
N VAL A 260 3.45 0.29 6.69
CA VAL A 260 4.26 -0.80 7.23
C VAL A 260 5.66 -0.72 6.63
N ALA A 261 6.71 -0.75 7.46
CA ALA A 261 8.08 -0.83 6.94
C ALA A 261 8.19 -2.03 5.99
N ARG A 262 8.75 -1.83 4.80
CA ARG A 262 8.83 -2.88 3.77
C ARG A 262 9.60 -4.10 4.28
N PHE A 263 10.64 -3.86 5.05
CA PHE A 263 11.53 -4.86 5.63
C PHE A 263 11.53 -4.81 7.16
N PRO A 264 11.95 -5.89 7.85
CA PRO A 264 12.32 -5.84 9.27
C PRO A 264 13.42 -4.80 9.52
N VAL A 265 13.50 -4.29 10.75
CA VAL A 265 14.56 -3.34 11.13
C VAL A 265 15.92 -4.04 11.01
N THR A 266 16.86 -3.43 10.29
CA THR A 266 18.19 -4.01 10.07
C THR A 266 19.18 -3.65 11.17
N TYR A 267 20.30 -4.38 11.28
CA TYR A 267 21.41 -3.99 12.15
C TYR A 267 21.92 -2.57 11.85
N GLU A 268 22.01 -2.17 10.58
CA GLU A 268 22.41 -0.82 10.18
C GLU A 268 21.42 0.26 10.65
N GLN A 269 20.11 -0.01 10.52
CA GLN A 269 19.08 0.92 10.99
C GLN A 269 19.05 1.00 12.52
N TYR A 270 19.29 -0.11 13.21
CA TYR A 270 19.38 -0.16 14.66
C TYR A 270 20.66 0.50 15.20
N ALA A 271 21.78 0.43 14.47
CA ALA A 271 23.02 1.13 14.81
C ALA A 271 22.82 2.64 14.94
N ARG A 272 22.07 3.25 14.01
CA ARG A 272 21.75 4.68 14.06
C ARG A 272 21.01 5.08 15.35
N TYR A 273 20.08 4.23 15.80
CA TYR A 273 19.40 4.42 17.08
C TYR A 273 20.38 4.35 18.26
N LEU A 274 21.27 3.36 18.27
CA LEU A 274 22.26 3.19 19.33
C LEU A 274 23.28 4.33 19.38
N ASP A 275 23.66 4.87 18.22
CA ASP A 275 24.56 6.02 18.09
C ASP A 275 23.89 7.31 18.59
N ASP A 276 22.64 7.56 18.19
CA ASP A 276 21.89 8.76 18.57
C ASP A 276 21.52 8.79 20.06
N THR A 277 21.27 7.63 20.66
CA THR A 277 20.72 7.54 22.04
C THR A 277 21.75 7.10 23.08
N GLY A 278 22.86 6.49 22.68
CA GLY A 278 23.82 5.89 23.59
C GLY A 278 23.31 4.63 24.31
N ALA A 279 22.19 4.04 23.88
CA ALA A 279 21.63 2.83 24.49
C ALA A 279 22.59 1.63 24.44
N ASP A 280 22.38 0.64 25.31
CA ASP A 280 23.20 -0.58 25.34
C ASP A 280 23.03 -1.41 24.06
N VAL A 281 24.12 -2.05 23.63
CA VAL A 281 24.12 -2.89 22.43
C VAL A 281 23.51 -4.27 22.74
N PRO A 282 22.73 -4.86 21.81
CA PRO A 282 22.21 -6.23 21.96
C PRO A 282 23.35 -7.26 22.05
N TYR A 283 23.43 -7.98 23.17
CA TYR A 283 24.48 -8.97 23.41
C TYR A 283 23.98 -10.17 24.18
N ARG A 284 24.39 -11.37 23.74
CA ARG A 284 24.14 -12.61 24.47
C ARG A 284 25.26 -13.63 24.23
N GLY A 285 25.97 -13.97 25.30
CA GLY A 285 27.23 -14.75 25.23
C GLY A 285 27.10 -16.26 25.05
N ASP A 286 25.88 -16.82 24.90
CA ASP A 286 25.76 -18.26 24.60
C ASP A 286 26.15 -18.58 23.15
N SER A 287 26.56 -19.81 22.90
CA SER A 287 27.15 -20.22 21.62
C SER A 287 26.23 -20.03 20.41
N LEU A 288 24.90 -20.10 20.60
CA LEU A 288 23.94 -19.91 19.50
C LEU A 288 23.70 -18.44 19.19
N SER A 289 23.81 -17.57 20.19
CA SER A 289 23.54 -16.14 20.08
C SER A 289 24.77 -15.29 19.80
N LEU A 290 25.96 -15.80 20.13
CA LEU A 290 27.22 -15.07 19.94
C LEU A 290 27.47 -14.61 18.49
N PRO A 291 27.16 -15.40 17.43
CA PRO A 291 27.31 -14.94 16.05
C PRO A 291 26.42 -13.74 15.66
N TYR A 292 25.38 -13.46 16.46
CA TYR A 292 24.44 -12.37 16.25
C TYR A 292 24.63 -11.22 17.28
N SER A 293 25.59 -11.37 18.19
CA SER A 293 25.82 -10.41 19.28
C SER A 293 26.74 -9.27 18.86
N TRP A 294 26.36 -8.06 19.23
CA TRP A 294 27.18 -6.87 18.97
C TRP A 294 28.49 -6.92 19.77
N ASP A 295 29.54 -6.30 19.23
CA ASP A 295 30.75 -6.06 20.00
C ASP A 295 30.46 -5.01 21.08
N ARG A 296 30.73 -5.33 22.35
CA ARG A 296 30.45 -4.41 23.47
C ARG A 296 31.50 -3.31 23.65
N ALA A 297 32.74 -3.53 23.20
CA ALA A 297 33.81 -2.54 23.30
C ALA A 297 33.69 -1.51 22.18
N ASP A 298 33.52 -1.98 20.95
CA ASP A 298 33.47 -1.13 19.76
C ASP A 298 32.05 -0.68 19.38
N ARG A 299 31.02 -1.25 20.03
CA ARG A 299 29.60 -1.00 19.78
C ARG A 299 29.17 -1.24 18.34
N ARG A 300 29.79 -2.22 17.67
CA ARG A 300 29.54 -2.55 16.26
C ARG A 300 28.64 -3.77 16.09
N PRO A 301 27.80 -3.80 15.04
CA PRO A 301 27.06 -5.00 14.68
C PRO A 301 28.02 -6.11 14.23
N PRO A 302 27.61 -7.39 14.29
CA PRO A 302 28.41 -8.49 13.79
C PRO A 302 28.78 -8.32 12.30
N ASP A 303 29.98 -8.78 11.95
CA ASP A 303 30.48 -8.70 10.58
C ASP A 303 29.54 -9.39 9.59
N GLY A 304 29.27 -8.72 8.47
CA GLY A 304 28.39 -9.22 7.42
C GLY A 304 26.88 -9.14 7.71
N LEU A 305 26.46 -8.72 8.90
CA LEU A 305 25.02 -8.68 9.26
C LEU A 305 24.35 -7.31 9.11
N ARG A 306 25.04 -6.28 8.59
CA ARG A 306 24.51 -4.90 8.50
C ARG A 306 23.10 -4.82 7.88
N THR A 307 22.83 -5.58 6.83
CA THR A 307 21.55 -5.60 6.10
C THR A 307 20.61 -6.74 6.52
N HIS A 308 20.97 -7.52 7.53
CA HIS A 308 20.12 -8.56 8.12
C HIS A 308 19.17 -7.95 9.16
N PRO A 309 18.05 -8.62 9.49
CA PRO A 309 17.20 -8.19 10.60
C PRO A 309 17.99 -8.15 11.90
N VAL A 310 17.84 -7.07 12.68
CA VAL A 310 18.36 -7.03 14.04
C VAL A 310 17.64 -8.06 14.89
N VAL A 311 18.40 -8.81 15.69
CA VAL A 311 17.88 -9.82 16.64
C VAL A 311 18.49 -9.58 18.02
N LEU A 312 18.17 -10.44 19.00
CA LEU A 312 18.55 -10.28 20.40
C LEU A 312 17.98 -8.99 21.03
N VAL A 313 16.85 -8.54 20.51
CA VAL A 313 16.10 -7.39 21.01
C VAL A 313 14.83 -7.86 21.71
N SER A 314 14.59 -7.36 22.92
CA SER A 314 13.34 -7.62 23.63
C SER A 314 12.20 -6.80 23.03
N TRP A 315 10.97 -7.12 23.42
CA TRP A 315 9.81 -6.30 23.05
C TRP A 315 9.96 -4.85 23.54
N ARG A 316 10.54 -4.65 24.73
CA ARG A 316 10.81 -3.32 25.29
C ARG A 316 11.87 -2.55 24.50
N ASP A 317 12.89 -3.23 23.99
CA ASP A 317 13.91 -2.60 23.14
C ASP A 317 13.30 -2.16 21.80
N ALA A 318 12.45 -3.01 21.22
CA ALA A 318 11.72 -2.67 20.01
C ALA A 318 10.78 -1.47 20.20
N LEU A 319 10.12 -1.34 21.36
CA LEU A 319 9.33 -0.15 21.69
C LEU A 319 10.17 1.12 21.83
N ARG A 320 11.36 1.06 22.46
CA ARG A 320 12.27 2.20 22.57
C ARG A 320 12.75 2.66 21.19
N TYR A 321 13.09 1.71 20.31
CA TYR A 321 13.43 2.00 18.93
C TYR A 321 12.28 2.70 18.20
N CYS A 322 11.06 2.14 18.31
CA CYS A 322 9.86 2.74 17.75
C CYS A 322 9.65 4.18 18.22
N GLN A 323 9.79 4.44 19.53
CA GLN A 323 9.65 5.78 20.10
C GLN A 323 10.69 6.76 19.54
N TRP A 324 11.96 6.36 19.43
CA TRP A 324 13.01 7.18 18.83
C TRP A 324 12.75 7.49 17.36
N LEU A 325 12.20 6.51 16.61
CA LEU A 325 11.88 6.67 15.19
C LEU A 325 10.63 7.55 14.97
N GLY A 326 9.76 7.71 15.98
CA GLY A 326 8.42 8.29 15.81
C GLY A 326 7.43 7.30 15.18
N ALA A 327 7.64 6.00 15.41
CA ALA A 327 6.84 4.89 14.90
C ALA A 327 6.26 4.06 16.06
N ARG A 328 5.65 2.92 15.73
CA ARG A 328 5.18 1.91 16.70
C ARG A 328 5.37 0.51 16.14
N LEU A 329 5.23 -0.49 17.01
CA LEU A 329 5.06 -1.87 16.57
C LEU A 329 3.70 -2.05 15.87
N PRO A 330 3.60 -2.94 14.88
CA PRO A 330 2.30 -3.34 14.34
C PRO A 330 1.47 -4.02 15.43
N THR A 331 0.16 -3.81 15.40
CA THR A 331 -0.76 -4.74 16.06
C THR A 331 -0.69 -6.11 15.36
N GLU A 332 -1.08 -7.16 16.05
CA GLU A 332 -1.15 -8.50 15.50
C GLU A 332 -2.03 -8.55 14.24
N ALA A 333 -3.16 -7.84 14.25
CA ALA A 333 -4.08 -7.77 13.12
C ALA A 333 -3.49 -7.00 11.93
N GLU A 334 -2.77 -5.89 12.17
CA GLU A 334 -2.07 -5.16 11.11
C GLU A 334 -0.99 -6.00 10.46
N TRP A 335 -0.19 -6.71 11.27
CA TRP A 335 0.86 -7.58 10.76
C TRP A 335 0.27 -8.69 9.87
N GLU A 336 -0.77 -9.37 10.35
CA GLU A 336 -1.37 -10.46 9.59
C GLU A 336 -2.01 -9.97 8.29
N LYS A 337 -2.74 -8.84 8.35
CA LYS A 337 -3.31 -8.22 7.16
C LYS A 337 -2.23 -7.88 6.15
N ALA A 338 -1.16 -7.23 6.59
CA ALA A 338 -0.02 -6.87 5.74
C ALA A 338 0.61 -8.10 5.07
N ALA A 339 0.67 -9.24 5.77
CA ALA A 339 1.22 -10.48 5.23
C ALA A 339 0.30 -11.13 4.19
N ARG A 340 -1.00 -11.25 4.46
CA ARG A 340 -1.91 -12.15 3.72
C ARG A 340 -2.92 -11.47 2.79
N GLY A 341 -3.07 -10.17 2.90
CA GLY A 341 -4.03 -9.40 2.12
C GLY A 341 -5.50 -9.71 2.45
N PRO A 342 -6.45 -9.10 1.70
CA PRO A 342 -7.89 -9.21 1.98
C PRO A 342 -8.45 -10.60 1.65
N HIS A 343 -7.73 -11.39 0.85
CA HIS A 343 -8.15 -12.72 0.42
C HIS A 343 -7.70 -13.85 1.35
N GLY A 344 -6.98 -13.54 2.42
CA GLY A 344 -6.61 -14.52 3.43
C GLY A 344 -5.62 -15.58 2.94
N LEU A 345 -4.57 -15.17 2.22
CA LEU A 345 -3.54 -16.09 1.72
C LEU A 345 -2.87 -16.90 2.86
N THR A 346 -2.38 -18.10 2.54
CA THR A 346 -1.67 -18.97 3.50
C THR A 346 -0.23 -18.50 3.69
N TRP A 347 0.44 -18.15 2.60
CA TRP A 347 1.76 -17.50 2.56
C TRP A 347 1.64 -16.17 1.81
N PRO A 348 2.61 -15.24 1.96
CA PRO A 348 2.50 -13.90 1.40
C PRO A 348 2.24 -13.87 -0.11
N TRP A 349 2.84 -14.82 -0.83
CA TRP A 349 2.72 -14.92 -2.29
C TRP A 349 1.58 -15.83 -2.78
N GLY A 350 0.85 -16.53 -1.89
CA GLY A 350 -0.23 -17.40 -2.34
C GLY A 350 -0.61 -18.56 -1.42
N GLN A 351 -1.25 -19.56 -2.03
CA GLN A 351 -1.72 -20.77 -1.35
C GLN A 351 -0.77 -21.97 -1.51
N ASP A 352 0.21 -21.86 -2.40
CA ASP A 352 1.16 -22.91 -2.71
C ASP A 352 2.53 -22.58 -2.12
N TRP A 353 3.11 -23.56 -1.42
CA TRP A 353 4.40 -23.41 -0.78
C TRP A 353 5.52 -23.34 -1.82
N ASP A 354 6.45 -22.40 -1.63
CA ASP A 354 7.66 -22.26 -2.44
C ASP A 354 8.85 -21.88 -1.54
N PRO A 355 9.79 -22.80 -1.26
CA PRO A 355 10.93 -22.53 -0.39
C PRO A 355 11.94 -21.54 -1.00
N ALA A 356 11.81 -21.19 -2.29
CA ALA A 356 12.66 -20.19 -2.94
C ALA A 356 12.22 -18.74 -2.66
N ARG A 357 11.08 -18.54 -1.98
CA ARG A 357 10.48 -17.21 -1.71
C ARG A 357 10.65 -16.72 -0.28
N CYS A 358 11.29 -17.48 0.59
CA CYS A 358 11.51 -17.09 1.98
C CYS A 358 12.70 -17.82 2.62
N ASN A 359 13.11 -17.35 3.79
CA ASN A 359 14.15 -18.01 4.58
C ASN A 359 13.53 -18.90 5.66
N THR A 360 13.50 -20.21 5.41
CA THR A 360 13.09 -21.27 6.35
C THR A 360 14.13 -22.37 6.37
N SER A 361 13.94 -23.40 7.20
CA SER A 361 14.82 -24.58 7.22
C SER A 361 14.88 -25.26 5.85
N GLU A 362 13.79 -25.17 5.07
CA GLU A 362 13.66 -25.75 3.73
C GLU A 362 14.41 -24.94 2.66
N SER A 363 14.82 -23.71 2.96
CA SER A 363 15.66 -22.87 2.06
C SER A 363 17.17 -23.17 2.18
N ALA A 364 17.55 -24.00 3.17
CA ALA A 364 18.91 -24.47 3.45
C ALA A 364 19.97 -23.35 3.66
N ARG A 365 19.57 -22.16 4.11
CA ARG A 365 20.50 -21.04 4.39
C ARG A 365 21.24 -21.19 5.73
N GLY A 366 20.61 -21.82 6.72
CA GLY A 366 21.23 -22.11 8.02
C GLY A 366 21.49 -20.91 8.93
N SER A 367 21.02 -19.71 8.56
CA SER A 367 21.07 -18.48 9.34
C SER A 367 20.06 -17.46 8.79
N SER A 368 19.90 -16.32 9.47
CA SER A 368 19.22 -15.15 8.90
C SER A 368 19.86 -14.71 7.57
N THR A 369 19.10 -14.03 6.73
CA THR A 369 19.56 -13.46 5.46
C THR A 369 19.30 -11.97 5.41
N ALA A 370 20.03 -11.26 4.52
CA ALA A 370 19.72 -9.88 4.17
C ALA A 370 18.23 -9.72 3.83
N VAL A 371 17.63 -8.61 4.27
CA VAL A 371 16.18 -8.42 4.22
C VAL A 371 15.61 -8.38 2.81
N GLU A 372 16.42 -8.00 1.81
CA GLU A 372 15.99 -7.85 0.43
C GLU A 372 16.07 -9.15 -0.39
N LEU A 373 16.70 -10.21 0.13
CA LEU A 373 17.11 -11.39 -0.65
C LEU A 373 15.97 -12.07 -1.41
N PHE A 374 14.76 -12.04 -0.87
CA PHE A 374 13.57 -12.70 -1.44
C PHE A 374 12.57 -11.73 -2.07
N SER A 375 12.89 -10.43 -2.12
CA SER A 375 12.05 -9.45 -2.81
C SER A 375 12.42 -9.41 -4.31
N PRO A 376 11.45 -9.29 -5.22
CA PRO A 376 10.00 -9.16 -4.97
C PRO A 376 9.24 -10.50 -4.90
N SER A 377 9.88 -11.64 -5.14
CA SER A 377 9.19 -12.92 -5.34
C SER A 377 8.46 -13.45 -4.11
N GLY A 378 8.93 -13.08 -2.91
CA GLY A 378 8.36 -13.42 -1.60
C GLY A 378 7.53 -12.32 -0.96
N ASP A 379 7.27 -11.22 -1.67
CA ASP A 379 6.52 -10.09 -1.13
C ASP A 379 5.03 -10.44 -0.97
N SER A 380 4.40 -9.82 0.02
CA SER A 380 2.94 -9.87 0.23
C SER A 380 2.17 -9.17 -0.91
N PRO A 381 0.84 -9.30 -1.00
CA PRO A 381 0.04 -8.62 -2.03
C PRO A 381 0.11 -7.09 -1.96
N TYR A 382 0.57 -6.55 -0.84
CA TYR A 382 0.78 -5.11 -0.66
C TYR A 382 2.22 -4.67 -0.98
N GLY A 383 3.17 -5.59 -1.19
CA GLY A 383 4.59 -5.28 -1.41
C GLY A 383 5.45 -5.26 -0.15
N VAL A 384 4.93 -5.68 1.00
CA VAL A 384 5.71 -5.88 2.23
C VAL A 384 6.49 -7.19 2.15
N SER A 385 7.79 -7.15 2.36
CA SER A 385 8.71 -8.29 2.19
C SER A 385 9.09 -8.93 3.53
N GLY A 386 9.57 -10.18 3.46
CA GLY A 386 10.04 -10.92 4.62
C GLY A 386 8.94 -11.29 5.63
N MET A 387 7.67 -11.34 5.19
CA MET A 387 6.52 -11.68 6.04
C MET A 387 6.40 -13.19 6.33
N ALA A 388 7.32 -14.02 5.82
CA ALA A 388 7.40 -15.46 6.09
C ALA A 388 8.86 -15.84 6.34
N GLY A 389 9.14 -16.44 7.50
CA GLY A 389 10.47 -16.87 7.90
C GLY A 389 11.44 -15.70 8.19
N ASN A 390 12.74 -15.99 8.04
CA ASN A 390 13.87 -15.15 8.44
C ASN A 390 13.94 -14.93 9.96
N VAL A 391 13.09 -14.08 10.53
CA VAL A 391 13.00 -13.84 11.98
C VAL A 391 11.54 -13.69 12.41
N TRP A 392 11.24 -14.13 13.62
CA TRP A 392 10.01 -13.76 14.30
C TRP A 392 9.96 -12.25 14.51
N GLU A 393 8.78 -11.66 14.34
CA GLU A 393 8.63 -10.21 14.45
C GLU A 393 7.66 -9.83 15.58
N TRP A 394 8.14 -9.00 16.52
CA TRP A 394 7.32 -8.46 17.61
C TRP A 394 6.12 -7.65 17.11
N CYS A 395 4.97 -7.86 17.75
CA CYS A 395 3.77 -7.03 17.65
C CYS A 395 3.47 -6.31 18.97
N SER A 396 2.64 -5.26 18.96
CA SER A 396 2.16 -4.58 20.17
C SER A 396 1.23 -5.46 21.02
N SER A 397 0.42 -6.30 20.37
CA SER A 397 -0.63 -7.10 21.00
C SER A 397 -0.09 -8.04 22.08
N SER A 398 -0.80 -8.16 23.20
CA SER A 398 -0.67 -9.31 24.11
C SER A 398 -1.12 -10.59 23.41
N TYR A 399 -0.51 -11.69 23.83
CA TYR A 399 -0.82 -13.02 23.31
C TYR A 399 -2.07 -13.59 23.99
N ASP A 400 -3.23 -13.14 23.55
CA ASP A 400 -4.54 -13.56 24.06
C ASP A 400 -5.28 -14.52 23.11
N PRO A 401 -6.23 -15.32 23.62
CA PRO A 401 -7.04 -16.21 22.79
C PRO A 401 -7.81 -15.46 21.69
N TYR A 402 -8.08 -16.18 20.61
CA TYR A 402 -9.02 -15.72 19.58
C TYR A 402 -10.47 -16.01 20.01
N PRO A 403 -11.48 -15.31 19.46
CA PRO A 403 -11.38 -14.33 18.36
C PRO A 403 -10.63 -13.06 18.74
N TYR A 404 -10.02 -12.42 17.74
CA TYR A 404 -9.32 -11.16 17.95
C TYR A 404 -10.32 -10.02 18.17
N ASP A 405 -10.13 -9.27 19.26
CA ASP A 405 -10.87 -8.05 19.57
C ASP A 405 -9.88 -6.94 19.90
N ALA A 406 -9.87 -5.86 19.11
CA ALA A 406 -8.98 -4.73 19.36
C ALA A 406 -9.34 -3.94 20.64
N LEU A 407 -10.53 -4.15 21.21
CA LEU A 407 -11.07 -3.39 22.34
C LEU A 407 -10.93 -4.10 23.69
N ASP A 408 -10.39 -5.32 23.73
CA ASP A 408 -10.26 -6.09 24.98
C ASP A 408 -9.02 -5.72 25.81
N GLY A 409 -8.29 -4.68 25.40
CA GLY A 409 -7.09 -4.19 26.06
C GLY A 409 -5.79 -4.83 25.57
N ARG A 410 -5.84 -5.76 24.60
CA ARG A 410 -4.63 -6.44 24.12
C ARG A 410 -3.57 -5.52 23.51
N GLU A 411 -3.99 -4.36 23.01
CA GLU A 411 -3.09 -3.36 22.42
C GLU A 411 -2.50 -2.37 23.44
N ASP A 412 -2.74 -2.56 24.74
CA ASP A 412 -2.16 -1.70 25.77
C ASP A 412 -0.63 -1.86 25.85
N PRO A 413 0.16 -0.80 25.53
CA PRO A 413 1.62 -0.85 25.64
C PRO A 413 2.12 -0.94 27.09
N ALA A 414 1.28 -0.63 28.08
CA ALA A 414 1.59 -0.80 29.49
C ALA A 414 1.28 -2.21 30.03
N GLY A 415 0.59 -3.04 29.24
CA GLY A 415 0.25 -4.41 29.61
C GLY A 415 1.49 -5.26 29.96
N VAL A 416 1.30 -6.26 30.83
CA VAL A 416 2.36 -7.17 31.27
C VAL A 416 2.04 -8.59 30.81
N GLY A 417 3.02 -9.28 30.24
CA GLY A 417 2.90 -10.72 29.96
C GLY A 417 3.61 -11.16 28.68
N ARG A 418 2.99 -12.13 28.00
CA ARG A 418 3.45 -12.59 26.69
C ARG A 418 2.94 -11.64 25.62
N ARG A 419 3.81 -11.28 24.68
CA ARG A 419 3.51 -10.48 23.49
C ARG A 419 3.56 -11.37 22.26
N VAL A 420 2.75 -11.02 21.27
CA VAL A 420 2.69 -11.76 20.01
C VAL A 420 3.98 -11.55 19.22
N VAL A 421 4.51 -12.64 18.67
CA VAL A 421 5.41 -12.62 17.52
C VAL A 421 4.78 -13.34 16.32
N ARG A 422 5.11 -12.88 15.12
CA ARG A 422 4.55 -13.38 13.86
C ARG A 422 5.63 -13.77 12.84
N GLY A 423 5.23 -14.54 11.82
CA GLY A 423 6.03 -14.83 10.61
C GLY A 423 6.89 -16.08 10.62
N GLY A 424 7.26 -16.62 11.79
CA GLY A 424 8.24 -17.70 11.88
C GLY A 424 9.67 -17.20 11.67
N ALA A 425 10.67 -18.08 11.82
CA ALA A 425 12.07 -17.73 11.59
C ALA A 425 12.79 -18.80 10.75
N TRP A 426 14.04 -18.50 10.39
CA TRP A 426 14.87 -19.35 9.52
C TRP A 426 15.06 -20.81 9.98
N PRO A 427 15.01 -21.18 11.29
CA PRO A 427 15.13 -22.59 11.68
C PRO A 427 13.84 -23.40 11.52
N GLN A 428 12.68 -22.75 11.31
CA GLN A 428 11.39 -23.43 11.19
C GLN A 428 11.01 -23.70 9.73
N ASP A 429 10.07 -24.62 9.51
CA ASP A 429 9.60 -25.04 8.19
C ASP A 429 8.34 -24.25 7.73
N ARG A 430 7.82 -24.61 6.56
CA ARG A 430 6.62 -24.02 5.95
C ARG A 430 5.40 -23.90 6.86
N HIS A 431 5.24 -24.80 7.83
CA HIS A 431 4.04 -24.83 8.68
C HIS A 431 4.03 -23.66 9.66
N ILE A 432 5.21 -23.20 10.08
CA ILE A 432 5.38 -22.04 10.96
C ILE A 432 5.49 -20.76 10.14
N ALA A 433 5.95 -20.82 8.90
CA ALA A 433 6.08 -19.66 8.03
C ALA A 433 4.76 -19.15 7.39
N ARG A 434 3.59 -19.62 7.85
CA ARG A 434 2.28 -19.15 7.36
C ARG A 434 1.95 -17.76 7.91
N CYS A 435 1.16 -16.99 7.16
CA CYS A 435 0.73 -15.65 7.59
C CYS A 435 -0.09 -15.67 8.89
N ALA A 436 -0.87 -16.73 9.13
CA ALA A 436 -1.71 -16.85 10.32
C ALA A 436 -0.94 -17.36 11.56
N THR A 437 0.29 -17.86 11.41
CA THR A 437 1.07 -18.38 12.53
C THR A 437 1.35 -17.29 13.55
N ARG A 438 1.09 -17.60 14.82
CA ARG A 438 1.34 -16.72 15.96
C ARG A 438 2.00 -17.46 17.10
N HIS A 439 2.85 -16.78 17.85
CA HIS A 439 3.45 -17.33 19.06
C HIS A 439 3.53 -16.27 20.15
N GLY A 440 3.41 -16.68 21.42
CA GLY A 440 3.54 -15.78 22.57
C GLY A 440 4.94 -15.83 23.17
N VAL A 441 5.60 -14.71 23.32
CA VAL A 441 6.93 -14.65 23.97
C VAL A 441 6.87 -13.66 25.12
N GLY A 442 7.46 -14.00 26.27
CA GLY A 442 7.55 -13.08 27.40
C GLY A 442 8.25 -11.79 26.97
N GLN A 443 7.69 -10.63 27.33
CA GLN A 443 8.14 -9.32 26.83
C GLN A 443 9.61 -8.96 27.12
N ASP A 444 10.22 -9.59 28.13
CA ASP A 444 11.62 -9.40 28.52
C ASP A 444 12.57 -10.45 27.90
N ASN A 445 12.02 -11.43 27.18
CA ASN A 445 12.83 -12.41 26.47
C ASN A 445 13.32 -11.83 25.15
N PHE A 446 14.49 -12.28 24.72
CA PHE A 446 15.10 -11.96 23.44
C PHE A 446 15.90 -13.18 22.96
N GLY A 447 15.97 -13.36 21.65
CA GLY A 447 16.63 -14.52 21.04
C GLY A 447 17.17 -14.21 19.65
N PHE A 448 18.08 -15.05 19.16
CA PHE A 448 18.76 -14.87 17.86
C PHE A 448 17.84 -15.09 16.65
N THR A 449 16.58 -15.44 16.89
CA THR A 449 15.53 -15.59 15.88
C THR A 449 14.40 -14.56 16.01
N ILE A 450 14.50 -13.61 16.95
CA ILE A 450 13.44 -12.65 17.23
C ILE A 450 13.95 -11.23 16.94
N GLY A 451 13.33 -10.60 15.96
CA GLY A 451 13.50 -9.20 15.59
C GLY A 451 12.15 -8.49 15.58
N PHE A 452 12.01 -7.45 14.76
CA PHE A 452 10.77 -6.69 14.63
C PHE A 452 10.74 -5.86 13.36
N ARG A 453 9.54 -5.40 13.00
CA ARG A 453 9.32 -4.31 12.06
C ARG A 453 8.48 -3.22 12.70
N VAL A 454 8.38 -2.10 12.02
CA VAL A 454 7.69 -0.90 12.52
C VAL A 454 6.58 -0.47 11.58
N VAL A 455 5.62 0.27 12.11
CA VAL A 455 4.55 0.90 11.35
C VAL A 455 4.36 2.36 11.75
N LEU A 456 3.81 3.17 10.84
CA LEU A 456 3.37 4.53 11.08
C LEU A 456 1.83 4.58 10.95
N SER A 457 1.15 5.10 11.98
CA SER A 457 -0.31 5.30 11.93
C SER A 457 -0.72 6.37 10.92
N ARG A 458 0.15 7.39 10.75
CA ARG A 458 0.03 8.49 9.79
C ARG A 458 1.44 8.93 9.39
N LEU A 459 1.56 9.61 8.26
CA LEU A 459 2.84 10.21 7.86
C LEU A 459 3.20 11.36 8.81
N PRO A 460 4.45 11.46 9.30
CA PRO A 460 4.94 12.63 10.03
C PRO A 460 4.62 13.94 9.28
N GLY A 461 4.03 14.91 9.98
CA GLY A 461 3.70 16.23 9.43
C GLY A 461 2.28 16.41 8.89
N TRP A 462 1.38 15.44 9.12
CA TRP A 462 -0.04 15.48 8.74
C TRP A 462 -0.98 15.33 9.93
#